data_AF-A0A1F8WXT6-F1
#
_entry.id   AF-A0A1F8WXT6-F1
#
_cell.length_a   1.000
_cell.length_b   1.000
_cell.length_c   1.000
_cell.angle_alpha   90.00
_cell.angle_beta   90.00
_cell.angle_gamma   90.00
#
_symmetry.space_group_name_H-M   'P 1'
#
loop_
_entity.id
_entity.type
_entity.pdbx_description
1 polymer ?
#
loop_
_entity_poly.entity_id
_entity_poly.type
_entity_poly.pdbx_seq_one_letter_code
_entity_poly.pdbx_strand_id
1 'polypeptide(L)'
;MAKVAGATFVARGTAYHTIELEKTIHEALVHKGTSVVDIIDACPTYFGRANKFKSASHMMDAIEKDGTVNVKQADKLPPEKLEGKFMRGVLHKVERPEYCEQYDMLIREKATKK
;
A
#
# COMPACT_ATOMS: atom_id res chain seq x y z
N MET A 1 9.49 0.00 -5.66
CA MET A 1 10.58 -0.31 -4.72
C MET A 1 10.26 -1.52 -3.85
N ALA A 2 9.27 -1.47 -2.96
CA ALA A 2 8.96 -2.52 -1.99
C ALA A 2 8.87 -3.95 -2.56
N LYS A 3 8.12 -4.14 -3.66
CA LYS A 3 7.99 -5.43 -4.36
C LYS A 3 9.34 -6.00 -4.80
N VAL A 4 10.19 -5.17 -5.41
CA VAL A 4 11.51 -5.58 -5.92
C VAL A 4 12.48 -5.86 -4.77
N ALA A 5 12.33 -5.17 -3.65
CA ALA A 5 13.08 -5.43 -2.41
C ALA A 5 12.65 -6.73 -1.69
N GLY A 6 11.60 -7.42 -2.17
CA GLY A 6 11.16 -8.71 -1.62
C GLY A 6 10.04 -8.63 -0.59
N ALA A 7 9.36 -7.49 -0.43
CA ALA A 7 8.14 -7.42 0.38
C ALA A 7 7.07 -8.35 -0.21
N THR A 8 6.45 -9.17 0.64
CA THR A 8 5.46 -10.18 0.24
C THR A 8 4.03 -9.63 0.29
N PHE A 9 3.84 -8.47 0.90
CA PHE A 9 2.62 -7.69 0.83
C PHE A 9 2.95 -6.22 0.53
N VAL A 10 2.36 -5.67 -0.52
CA VAL A 10 2.50 -4.25 -0.89
C VAL A 10 1.12 -3.69 -1.19
N ALA A 11 0.75 -2.63 -0.50
CA ALA A 11 -0.49 -1.92 -0.75
C ALA A 11 -0.24 -0.41 -0.82
N ARG A 12 -1.20 0.30 -1.40
CA ARG A 12 -1.25 1.77 -1.38
C ARG A 12 -2.60 2.25 -0.89
N GLY A 13 -2.62 3.26 -0.03
CA GLY A 13 -3.83 3.90 0.47
C GLY A 13 -3.72 5.43 0.42
N THR A 14 -4.76 6.08 0.93
CA THR A 14 -4.83 7.55 1.06
C THR A 14 -5.51 7.92 2.37
N ALA A 15 -5.21 9.07 2.96
CA ALA A 15 -5.90 9.55 4.16
C ALA A 15 -7.41 9.82 3.95
N TYR A 16 -7.84 10.12 2.71
CA TYR A 16 -9.22 10.40 2.32
C TYR A 16 -10.12 9.16 2.42
N HIS A 17 -9.61 7.99 2.00
CA HIS A 17 -10.35 6.73 1.95
C HIS A 17 -10.17 5.92 3.25
N THR A 18 -10.52 6.52 4.40
CA THR A 18 -10.26 5.96 5.74
C THR A 18 -10.73 4.51 5.93
N ILE A 19 -11.96 4.18 5.50
CA ILE A 19 -12.54 2.82 5.64
C ILE A 19 -11.74 1.78 4.82
N GLU A 20 -11.26 2.16 3.64
CA GLU A 20 -10.44 1.27 2.83
C GLU A 20 -9.02 1.13 3.40
N LEU A 21 -8.47 2.23 3.90
CA LEU A 21 -7.15 2.26 4.52
C LEU A 21 -7.13 1.38 5.78
N GLU A 22 -8.14 1.47 6.64
CA GLU A 22 -8.30 0.63 7.84
C GLU A 22 -8.25 -0.86 7.48
N LYS A 23 -9.06 -1.29 6.50
CA LYS A 23 -9.08 -2.68 6.03
C LYS A 23 -7.73 -3.11 5.46
N THR A 24 -7.09 -2.24 4.69
CA THR A 24 -5.78 -2.51 4.09
C THR A 24 -4.70 -2.67 5.15
N ILE A 25 -4.70 -1.82 6.18
CA ILE A 25 -3.76 -1.91 7.31
C ILE A 25 -4.02 -3.20 8.10
N HIS A 26 -5.28 -3.54 8.38
CA HIS A 26 -5.62 -4.80 9.03
C HIS A 26 -5.11 -6.01 8.23
N GLU A 27 -5.36 -6.05 6.91
CA GLU A 27 -4.84 -7.10 6.02
C GLU A 27 -3.31 -7.18 6.03
N ALA A 28 -2.62 -6.03 6.09
CA ALA A 28 -1.17 -5.95 6.15
C ALA A 28 -0.61 -6.48 7.49
N LEU A 29 -1.30 -6.22 8.60
CA LEU A 29 -0.91 -6.66 9.94
C LEU A 29 -1.06 -8.18 10.13
N VAL A 30 -2.12 -8.76 9.57
CA VAL A 30 -2.36 -10.22 9.67
C VAL A 30 -1.61 -11.02 8.60
N HIS A 31 -0.99 -10.36 7.63
CA HIS A 31 -0.20 -11.01 6.59
C HIS A 31 1.10 -11.58 7.17
N LYS A 32 1.37 -12.85 6.88
CA LYS A 32 2.60 -13.52 7.31
C LYS A 32 3.75 -13.20 6.35
N GLY A 33 4.58 -12.25 6.76
CA GLY A 33 5.76 -11.81 6.02
C GLY A 33 5.90 -10.29 6.03
N THR A 34 6.83 -9.77 5.23
CA THR A 34 7.10 -8.33 5.19
C THR A 34 6.02 -7.57 4.41
N SER A 35 5.25 -6.77 5.14
CA SER A 35 4.20 -5.89 4.60
C SER A 35 4.68 -4.44 4.47
N VAL A 36 4.39 -3.80 3.33
CA VAL A 36 4.61 -2.36 3.10
C VAL A 36 3.32 -1.71 2.63
N VAL A 37 2.87 -0.68 3.33
CA VAL A 37 1.69 0.13 2.97
C VAL A 37 2.15 1.56 2.72
N ASP A 38 2.05 2.01 1.47
CA ASP A 38 2.36 3.38 1.04
C ASP A 38 1.09 4.24 1.15
N ILE A 39 1.12 5.30 1.97
CA ILE A 39 -0.06 6.14 2.23
C ILE A 39 0.19 7.53 1.64
N ILE A 40 -0.62 7.89 0.66
CA ILE A 40 -0.65 9.26 0.12
C ILE A 40 -1.45 10.12 1.09
N ASP A 41 -0.79 11.11 1.69
CA ASP A 41 -1.38 12.03 2.65
C ASP A 41 -1.16 13.48 2.21
N ALA A 42 -2.24 14.24 2.10
CA ALA A 42 -2.17 15.63 1.71
C ALA A 42 -1.56 16.48 2.84
N CYS A 43 -0.46 17.16 2.54
CA CYS A 43 0.15 18.16 3.44
C CYS A 43 -0.30 19.59 3.08
N PRO A 44 -1.38 20.13 3.66
CA PRO A 44 -1.92 21.44 3.28
C PRO A 44 -1.00 22.61 3.66
N THR A 45 -0.18 22.46 4.70
CA THR A 45 0.62 23.54 5.29
C THR A 45 1.79 23.95 4.40
N TYR A 46 2.58 22.98 3.94
CA TYR A 46 3.77 23.25 3.13
C TYR A 46 3.51 22.99 1.64
N PHE A 47 3.16 21.75 1.28
CA PHE A 47 2.94 21.38 -0.11
C PHE A 47 1.73 22.11 -0.70
N GLY A 48 0.61 22.14 0.03
CA GLY A 48 -0.61 22.84 -0.39
C GLY A 48 -0.38 24.32 -0.66
N ARG A 49 0.26 25.01 0.29
CA ARG A 49 0.60 26.44 0.18
C ARG A 49 1.57 26.72 -0.98
N ALA A 50 2.63 25.93 -1.13
CA ALA A 50 3.61 26.12 -2.20
C ALA A 50 3.00 25.89 -3.61
N ASN A 51 2.04 24.97 -3.73
CA ASN A 51 1.38 24.62 -4.98
C ASN A 51 0.03 25.33 -5.18
N LYS A 52 -0.27 26.36 -4.38
CA LYS A 52 -1.47 27.23 -4.51
C LYS A 52 -2.80 26.46 -4.50
N PHE A 53 -2.89 25.38 -3.72
CA PHE A 53 -4.17 24.72 -3.49
C PHE A 53 -5.13 25.66 -2.75
N LYS A 54 -6.41 25.65 -3.14
CA LYS A 54 -7.42 26.59 -2.63
C LYS A 54 -7.75 26.38 -1.15
N SER A 55 -7.76 25.13 -0.69
CA SER A 55 -8.01 24.74 0.70
C SER A 55 -7.43 23.35 0.96
N ALA A 56 -7.37 22.95 2.23
CA ALA A 56 -6.98 21.59 2.61
C ALA A 56 -7.94 20.53 2.03
N SER A 57 -9.25 20.78 2.06
CA SER A 57 -10.26 19.89 1.46
C SER A 57 -10.09 19.75 -0.05
N HIS A 58 -9.88 20.88 -0.75
CA HIS A 58 -9.63 20.86 -2.18
C HIS A 58 -8.36 20.07 -2.54
N MET A 59 -7.33 20.13 -1.69
CA MET A 59 -6.10 19.35 -1.89
C MET A 59 -6.36 17.85 -1.71
N MET A 60 -7.09 17.44 -0.68
CA MET A 60 -7.46 16.04 -0.49
C MET A 60 -8.32 15.52 -1.65
N ASP A 61 -9.29 16.30 -2.12
CA ASP A 61 -10.10 15.91 -3.28
C ASP A 61 -9.22 15.75 -4.54
N ALA A 62 -8.36 16.73 -4.84
CA ALA A 62 -7.53 16.68 -6.05
C ALA A 62 -6.48 15.55 -6.04
N ILE A 63 -5.79 15.34 -4.92
CA ILE A 63 -4.66 14.39 -4.84
C ILE A 63 -5.14 12.98 -4.53
N GLU A 64 -5.99 12.84 -3.51
CA GLU A 64 -6.30 11.54 -2.93
C GLU A 64 -7.57 10.94 -3.52
N LYS A 65 -8.61 11.74 -3.72
CA LYS A 65 -9.87 11.26 -4.31
C LYS A 65 -9.78 11.12 -5.83
N ASP A 66 -9.43 12.20 -6.52
CA ASP A 66 -9.43 12.25 -7.98
C ASP A 66 -8.12 11.74 -8.58
N GLY A 67 -7.00 11.95 -7.88
CA GLY A 67 -5.67 11.50 -8.28
C GLY A 67 -5.38 10.01 -8.00
N THR A 68 -6.33 9.27 -7.43
CA THR A 68 -6.17 7.82 -7.21
C THR A 68 -7.35 7.01 -7.73
N VAL A 69 -7.12 5.72 -7.96
CA VAL A 69 -8.13 4.75 -8.42
C VAL A 69 -7.90 3.40 -7.76
N ASN A 70 -8.96 2.75 -7.27
CA ASN A 70 -8.82 1.42 -6.70
C ASN A 70 -8.40 0.42 -7.78
N VAL A 71 -7.47 -0.48 -7.49
CA VAL A 71 -7.06 -1.55 -8.42
C VAL A 71 -8.25 -2.37 -8.95
N LYS A 72 -9.24 -2.67 -8.11
CA LYS A 72 -10.46 -3.41 -8.51
C LYS A 72 -11.38 -2.58 -9.42
N GLN A 73 -11.30 -1.26 -9.36
CA GLN A 73 -12.05 -0.36 -10.23
C GLN A 73 -11.29 -0.09 -11.54
N ALA A 74 -9.96 -0.12 -11.49
CA ALA A 74 -9.10 0.14 -12.65
C ALA A 74 -9.38 -0.83 -13.79
N ASP A 75 -9.65 -2.11 -13.49
CA ASP A 75 -9.98 -3.15 -14.47
C ASP A 75 -11.25 -2.85 -15.31
N LYS A 76 -12.13 -1.98 -14.80
CA LYS A 76 -13.43 -1.65 -15.43
C LYS A 76 -13.43 -0.30 -16.11
N LEU A 77 -12.36 0.48 -15.98
CA LEU A 77 -12.29 1.85 -16.48
C LEU A 77 -11.51 1.89 -17.81
N PRO A 78 -11.89 2.78 -18.74
CA PRO A 78 -11.13 2.99 -19.95
C PRO A 78 -9.74 3.56 -19.61
N PRO A 79 -8.71 3.27 -20.43
CA PRO A 79 -7.33 3.70 -20.19
C PRO A 79 -7.17 5.20 -19.93
N GLU A 80 -7.96 6.03 -20.61
CA GLU A 80 -7.98 7.49 -20.46
C GLU A 80 -8.31 7.93 -19.03
N LYS A 81 -9.14 7.18 -18.30
CA LYS A 81 -9.51 7.48 -16.90
C LYS A 81 -8.47 7.00 -15.89
N LEU A 82 -7.47 6.26 -16.34
CA LEU A 82 -6.36 5.75 -15.51
C LEU A 82 -5.09 6.60 -15.69
N GLU A 83 -5.01 7.35 -16.78
CA GLU A 83 -3.85 8.19 -17.06
C GLU A 83 -3.65 9.24 -15.95
N GLY A 84 -2.42 9.29 -15.43
CA GLY A 84 -2.05 10.20 -14.34
C GLY A 84 -2.57 9.82 -12.94
N LYS A 85 -3.32 8.72 -12.78
CA LYS A 85 -3.83 8.29 -11.47
C LYS A 85 -2.95 7.24 -10.80
N PHE A 86 -2.81 7.34 -9.49
CA PHE A 86 -2.17 6.30 -8.69
C PHE A 86 -3.14 5.17 -8.34
N MET A 87 -2.65 3.94 -8.45
CA MET A 87 -3.41 2.75 -8.03
C MET A 87 -3.42 2.63 -6.50
N ARG A 88 -4.60 2.47 -5.90
CA ARG A 88 -4.80 2.19 -4.46
C ARG A 88 -5.42 0.81 -4.23
N GLY A 89 -5.22 0.27 -3.02
CA GLY A 89 -5.53 -1.11 -2.64
C GLY A 89 -4.28 -2.00 -2.59
N VAL A 90 -4.50 -3.32 -2.51
CA VAL A 90 -3.43 -4.32 -2.50
C VAL A 90 -2.84 -4.48 -3.89
N LEU A 91 -1.57 -4.13 -4.05
CA LEU A 91 -0.84 -4.13 -5.32
C LEU A 91 -0.01 -5.41 -5.52
N HIS A 92 0.40 -6.04 -4.42
CA HIS A 92 1.16 -7.28 -4.43
C HIS A 92 0.87 -8.06 -3.15
N LYS A 93 0.58 -9.36 -3.28
CA LYS A 93 0.44 -10.27 -2.16
C LYS A 93 0.90 -11.66 -2.61
N VAL A 94 1.88 -12.22 -1.93
CA VAL A 94 2.40 -13.58 -2.17
C VAL A 94 2.74 -14.24 -0.85
N GLU A 95 2.64 -15.57 -0.79
CA GLU A 95 3.07 -16.34 0.37
C GLU A 95 4.49 -16.83 0.17
N ARG A 96 5.36 -16.54 1.14
CA ARG A 96 6.73 -17.03 1.21
C ARG A 96 7.13 -17.18 2.68
N PRO A 97 8.00 -18.14 3.01
CA PRO A 97 8.47 -18.30 4.38
C PRO A 97 9.07 -17.02 4.93
N GLU A 98 8.64 -16.62 6.12
CA GLU A 98 9.24 -15.48 6.83
C GLU A 98 10.56 -15.86 7.51
N TYR A 99 11.28 -14.85 7.99
CA TYR A 99 12.56 -15.05 8.68
C TYR A 99 12.47 -16.05 9.83
N CYS A 100 11.46 -15.91 10.70
CA CYS A 100 11.27 -16.78 11.85
C CYS A 100 11.02 -18.24 11.42
N GLU A 101 10.21 -18.47 10.39
CA GLU A 101 9.98 -19.81 9.86
C GLU A 101 11.25 -20.44 9.28
N GLN A 102 12.00 -19.68 8.48
CA GLN A 102 13.27 -20.15 7.93
C GLN A 102 14.27 -20.48 9.04
N TYR A 103 14.31 -19.65 10.08
CA TYR A 103 15.18 -19.85 11.22
C TYR A 103 14.78 -21.07 12.06
N ASP A 104 13.50 -21.25 12.31
CA ASP A 104 12.98 -22.43 13.03
C ASP A 104 13.25 -23.73 12.26
N MET A 105 13.11 -23.73 10.94
CA MET A 105 13.46 -24.87 10.09
C MET A 105 14.94 -25.24 10.26
N LEU A 106 15.82 -24.24 10.23
CA LEU A 106 17.26 -24.44 10.42
C LEU A 106 17.58 -25.01 11.81
N ILE A 107 16.97 -24.48 12.88
CA ILE A 107 17.17 -24.99 14.24
C ILE A 107 16.74 -26.45 14.35
N ARG A 108 15.54 -26.77 13.84
CA ARG A 108 14.99 -28.14 13.89
C ARG A 108 15.86 -29.13 13.13
N GLU A 109 16.36 -28.76 11.95
CA GLU A 109 17.27 -29.59 11.15
C GLU A 109 18.57 -29.89 11.91
N LYS A 110 19.12 -28.91 12.63
CA LYS A 110 20.35 -29.09 13.42
C LYS A 110 20.10 -29.91 14.69
N ALA A 111 18.90 -29.81 15.29
CA ALA A 111 18.55 -30.55 16.50
C ALA A 111 18.33 -32.05 16.26
N THR A 112 17.86 -32.46 15.08
CA THR A 112 17.55 -33.87 14.74
C THR A 112 18.73 -34.66 14.16
N LYS A 113 19.84 -34.03 13.76
CA LYS A 113 21.04 -34.71 13.24
C LYS A 113 21.95 -35.30 14.34
N LYS A 114 21.36 -35.84 15.41
CA LYS A 114 22.05 -36.58 16.47
C LYS A 114 21.63 -38.05 16.43
#